data_AF-A0A6G0F7K9-F1
#
_entry.id   AF-A0A6G0F7K9-F1
#
_cell.length_a   1.000
_cell.length_b   1.000
_cell.length_c   1.000
_cell.angle_alpha   90.00
_cell.angle_beta   90.00
_cell.angle_gamma   90.00
#
_symmetry.space_group_name_H-M   'P 1'
#
loop_
_entity.id
_entity.type
_entity.pdbx_description
1 polymer ?
#
loop_
_entity_poly.entity_id
_entity_poly.type
_entity_poly.pdbx_seq_one_letter_code
_entity_poly.pdbx_strand_id
1 'polypeptide(L)'
;MRLRRAPSSPRTGPSSRAASARPYVLTGGTLAVGLGGLYLAGLLAAGGDIEDGTTVRGVDIGGLSRAEAVHKLDDRLAPAAARKLRVTVGDREGTVDPRRLGLAFDHERTVDRASRSGALDPFTVIGGLFRSGGPVEPSVSVDEDKARAELRKVARDADQKVREGAVSFENGEVRTVAPHPGYALDTDAALDPLRDAFQRGDARAVTALPARATAPKVTERELDRAVREFARPAMSAPVTLTAAGHRFTVEQPVLGRYLTMRPDAEGRLEPKLDAAGLRADPAVARPLSALPTRAANAELRLVGDRVGVAEDGHAGHVVTDKALGKAVLPLLTRRGAARSGEIATRVSEPQVTRANVERLGLRERMSSFTVNFEPAPYRTRNIGRAVELINGSVVMPGETWSFNRRVGERTPENGFVDGIMIYDDEFRKAPGGGVSAVATTIYNALWFAGVKPVEHGAHSFYIERYPEGREATVAWGSLDLRFTNDSGHALYIQAESTDHSVTISFLGTRKYDEIGSEKGPRTNLKQPERKVLSGDQCVPQTPLEGFDVTVQRVFVQDGRVVKREPFRTHYDPRDEIVCE
;
A
#
# COMPACT_ATOMS: atom_id res chain seq x y z
N MET A 1 -37.22 54.87 -47.92
CA MET A 1 -37.58 55.42 -49.25
C MET A 1 -36.97 56.83 -49.35
N ARG A 2 -36.28 57.13 -50.46
CA ARG A 2 -35.50 58.37 -50.71
C ARG A 2 -36.31 59.67 -50.48
N LEU A 3 -35.62 60.77 -50.14
CA LEU A 3 -35.53 62.04 -50.91
C LEU A 3 -35.35 63.31 -50.04
N ARG A 4 -34.30 64.08 -50.40
CA ARG A 4 -34.21 65.55 -50.64
C ARG A 4 -34.38 66.61 -49.54
N ARG A 5 -33.27 67.37 -49.41
CA ARG A 5 -33.04 68.83 -49.65
C ARG A 5 -34.06 69.88 -49.13
N ALA A 6 -33.54 70.70 -48.20
CA ALA A 6 -33.48 72.18 -48.07
C ALA A 6 -34.66 73.07 -48.52
N PRO A 7 -34.98 74.14 -47.75
CA PRO A 7 -34.56 75.53 -48.12
C PRO A 7 -34.13 76.40 -46.88
N SER A 8 -33.11 77.28 -46.94
CA SER A 8 -33.08 78.70 -47.40
C SER A 8 -34.01 79.65 -46.62
N SER A 9 -33.54 80.66 -45.86
CA SER A 9 -33.14 82.03 -46.27
C SER A 9 -33.41 83.00 -45.08
N PRO A 10 -33.37 84.36 -45.18
CA PRO A 10 -32.26 85.29 -45.47
C PRO A 10 -32.28 86.53 -44.52
N ARG A 11 -31.37 87.52 -44.72
CA ARG A 11 -31.65 89.00 -44.86
C ARG A 11 -30.44 89.90 -44.47
N THR A 12 -29.87 90.61 -45.46
CA THR A 12 -29.87 92.09 -45.69
C THR A 12 -29.14 92.92 -44.62
N GLY A 13 -28.10 93.72 -44.86
CA GLY A 13 -27.69 94.63 -45.95
C GLY A 13 -27.09 95.90 -45.27
N PRO A 14 -27.00 97.07 -45.94
CA PRO A 14 -25.99 97.62 -46.86
C PRO A 14 -24.92 98.49 -46.08
N SER A 15 -23.98 99.29 -46.59
CA SER A 15 -23.97 100.26 -47.70
C SER A 15 -22.57 100.88 -47.91
N SER A 16 -22.22 101.08 -49.18
CA SER A 16 -21.43 102.18 -49.80
C SER A 16 -20.46 103.05 -48.98
N ARG A 17 -19.27 103.28 -49.55
CA ARG A 17 -18.91 104.60 -50.13
C ARG A 17 -17.70 104.53 -51.06
N ALA A 18 -17.82 105.19 -52.20
CA ALA A 18 -16.77 105.42 -53.18
C ALA A 18 -16.16 106.82 -53.02
N ALA A 19 -14.86 106.94 -53.31
CA ALA A 19 -14.10 108.11 -53.79
C ALA A 19 -12.61 107.77 -53.57
N SER A 20 -11.61 108.14 -54.38
CA SER A 20 -11.49 108.84 -55.66
C SER A 20 -10.01 108.69 -56.08
N ALA A 21 -9.74 108.69 -57.37
CA ALA A 21 -8.44 108.47 -58.00
C ALA A 21 -7.33 109.49 -57.65
N ARG A 22 -6.06 109.05 -57.70
CA ARG A 22 -5.04 109.45 -58.71
C ARG A 22 -3.66 108.79 -58.47
N PRO A 23 -2.75 108.78 -59.48
CA PRO A 23 -1.83 107.66 -59.75
C PRO A 23 -0.34 108.01 -59.68
N TYR A 24 0.52 107.01 -59.43
CA TYR A 24 1.95 106.93 -59.83
C TYR A 24 2.30 105.42 -59.82
N VAL A 25 2.42 104.70 -60.94
CA VAL A 25 3.54 104.66 -61.91
C VAL A 25 4.91 104.36 -61.28
N LEU A 26 5.43 103.18 -61.64
CA LEU A 26 6.83 102.73 -61.72
C LEU A 26 7.64 102.60 -60.42
N THR A 27 7.72 101.36 -59.90
CA THR A 27 8.97 100.62 -59.62
C THR A 27 8.64 99.26 -58.99
N GLY A 28 8.55 98.20 -59.80
CA GLY A 28 8.23 96.84 -59.32
C GLY A 28 8.97 95.74 -60.09
N GLY A 29 10.11 96.07 -60.69
CA GLY A 29 10.88 95.17 -61.57
C GLY A 29 12.03 94.41 -60.90
N THR A 30 12.33 94.65 -59.63
CA THR A 30 13.52 94.08 -58.96
C THR A 30 13.22 93.20 -57.73
N LEU A 31 12.00 93.24 -57.18
CA LEU A 31 11.64 92.38 -56.04
C LEU A 31 11.26 90.94 -56.46
N ALA A 32 10.75 90.74 -57.68
CA ALA A 32 10.34 89.42 -58.16
C ALA A 32 11.54 88.50 -58.46
N VAL A 33 12.69 89.07 -58.85
CA VAL A 33 13.93 88.32 -59.11
C VAL A 33 14.71 88.05 -57.81
N GLY A 34 14.65 88.97 -56.84
CA GLY A 34 15.25 88.77 -55.51
C GLY A 34 14.52 87.73 -54.67
N LEU A 35 13.18 87.76 -54.66
CA LEU A 35 12.37 86.73 -53.97
C LEU A 35 12.40 85.39 -54.71
N GLY A 36 12.40 85.38 -56.05
CA GLY A 36 12.58 84.16 -56.85
C GLY A 36 13.97 83.54 -56.71
N GLY A 37 15.02 84.37 -56.59
CA GLY A 37 16.40 83.96 -56.36
C GLY A 37 16.67 83.48 -54.93
N LEU A 38 16.07 84.11 -53.92
CA LEU A 38 16.09 83.63 -52.53
C LEU A 38 15.23 82.37 -52.34
N TYR A 39 14.14 82.22 -53.10
CA TYR A 39 13.35 81.00 -53.15
C TYR A 39 14.12 79.85 -53.83
N LEU A 40 14.83 80.11 -54.95
CA LEU A 40 15.72 79.12 -55.58
C LEU A 40 16.95 78.80 -54.71
N ALA A 41 17.56 79.78 -54.05
CA ALA A 41 18.69 79.57 -53.15
C ALA A 41 18.27 78.87 -51.84
N GLY A 42 17.06 79.14 -51.34
CA GLY A 42 16.46 78.40 -50.24
C GLY A 42 16.12 76.95 -50.60
N LEU A 43 15.68 76.70 -51.84
CA LEU A 43 15.50 75.33 -52.36
C LEU A 43 16.82 74.59 -52.58
N LEU A 44 17.93 75.30 -52.87
CA LEU A 44 19.25 74.70 -53.06
C LEU A 44 20.06 74.54 -51.76
N ALA A 45 19.73 75.29 -50.71
CA ALA A 45 20.31 75.15 -49.36
C ALA A 45 19.58 74.11 -48.48
N ALA A 46 18.37 73.68 -48.87
CA ALA A 46 17.60 72.61 -48.21
C ALA A 46 17.88 71.24 -48.85
N GLY A 47 19.16 70.88 -49.04
CA GLY A 47 19.56 69.63 -49.71
C GLY A 47 19.40 68.35 -48.90
N GLY A 48 18.94 68.44 -47.64
CA GLY A 48 18.69 67.29 -46.77
C GLY A 48 17.21 67.02 -46.59
N ASP A 49 16.81 65.75 -46.69
CA ASP A 49 15.43 65.29 -46.45
C ASP A 49 15.06 65.25 -44.95
N ILE A 50 16.00 65.62 -44.06
CA ILE A 50 15.91 65.49 -42.60
C ILE A 50 16.35 66.80 -41.95
N GLU A 51 15.57 67.31 -41.00
CA GLU A 51 15.83 68.56 -40.28
C GLU A 51 17.21 68.54 -39.58
N ASP A 52 17.96 69.64 -39.72
CA ASP A 52 19.27 69.84 -39.09
C ASP A 52 19.18 69.72 -37.56
N GLY A 53 20.15 69.04 -36.94
CA GLY A 53 20.18 68.77 -35.50
C GLY A 53 19.39 67.53 -35.05
N THR A 54 18.74 66.80 -35.97
CA THR A 54 18.11 65.51 -35.67
C THR A 54 19.15 64.46 -35.30
N THR A 55 19.04 63.87 -34.11
CA THR A 55 19.96 62.82 -33.65
C THR A 55 19.22 61.54 -33.27
N VAL A 56 19.80 60.38 -33.57
CA VAL A 56 19.29 59.06 -33.15
C VAL A 56 20.34 58.39 -32.26
N ARG A 57 20.04 58.23 -30.97
CA ARG A 57 20.98 57.71 -29.96
C ARG A 57 22.37 58.36 -30.02
N GLY A 58 22.43 59.67 -30.23
CA GLY A 58 23.67 60.46 -30.33
C GLY A 58 24.37 60.39 -31.70
N VAL A 59 23.79 59.70 -32.69
CA VAL A 59 24.22 59.77 -34.10
C VAL A 59 23.46 60.90 -34.78
N ASP A 60 24.17 61.94 -35.22
CA ASP A 60 23.60 63.06 -35.96
C ASP A 60 23.27 62.66 -37.40
N ILE A 61 22.01 62.84 -37.80
CA ILE A 61 21.49 62.55 -39.14
C ILE A 61 20.86 63.77 -39.81
N GLY A 62 20.89 64.94 -39.17
CA GLY A 62 20.34 66.17 -39.73
C GLY A 62 21.10 66.59 -40.99
N GLY A 63 20.37 67.14 -41.97
CA GLY A 63 20.93 67.64 -43.23
C GLY A 63 21.37 66.57 -44.23
N LEU A 64 21.25 65.29 -43.89
CA LEU A 64 21.57 64.17 -44.78
C LEU A 64 20.39 63.81 -45.69
N SER A 65 20.69 63.26 -46.86
CA SER A 65 19.68 62.58 -47.67
C SER A 65 19.19 61.29 -46.97
N ARG A 66 17.98 60.83 -47.33
CA ARG A 66 17.41 59.58 -46.78
C ARG A 66 18.38 58.39 -46.87
N ALA A 67 19.09 58.26 -47.99
CA ALA A 67 20.03 57.15 -48.22
C ALA A 67 21.30 57.27 -47.36
N GLU A 68 21.85 58.47 -47.21
CA GLU A 68 23.05 58.73 -46.40
C GLU A 68 22.75 58.56 -44.90
N ALA A 69 21.57 58.98 -44.46
CA ALA A 69 21.13 58.81 -43.08
C ALA A 69 20.97 57.32 -42.71
N VAL A 70 20.38 56.50 -43.59
CA VAL A 70 20.26 55.05 -43.38
C VAL A 70 21.64 54.39 -43.27
N HIS A 71 22.56 54.69 -44.20
CA HIS A 71 23.92 54.12 -44.17
C HIS A 71 24.68 54.53 -42.91
N LYS A 72 24.59 55.81 -42.49
CA LYS A 72 25.25 56.31 -41.29
C LYS A 72 24.71 55.66 -40.01
N LEU A 73 23.40 55.38 -39.96
CA LEU A 73 22.77 54.68 -38.83
C LEU A 73 23.16 53.20 -38.78
N ASP A 74 23.25 52.52 -39.92
CA ASP A 74 23.67 51.11 -40.01
C ASP A 74 25.09 50.95 -39.44
N ASP A 75 26.05 51.76 -39.92
CA ASP A 75 27.44 51.71 -39.46
C ASP A 75 27.60 51.99 -37.96
N ARG A 76 26.87 52.99 -37.44
CA ARG A 76 27.06 53.49 -36.07
C ARG A 76 26.24 52.74 -35.02
N LEU A 77 25.12 52.12 -35.39
CA LEU A 77 24.29 51.35 -34.48
C LEU A 77 24.58 49.83 -34.53
N ALA A 78 25.30 49.32 -35.54
CA ALA A 78 25.68 47.91 -35.63
C ALA A 78 26.39 47.34 -34.39
N PRO A 79 27.34 48.04 -33.72
CA PRO A 79 27.93 47.56 -32.48
C PRO A 79 26.97 47.54 -31.29
N ALA A 80 25.98 48.45 -31.27
CA ALA A 80 24.95 48.50 -30.24
C ALA A 80 23.92 47.38 -30.44
N ALA A 81 23.58 47.06 -31.69
CA ALA A 81 22.67 45.97 -32.07
C ALA A 81 23.24 44.57 -31.77
N ALA A 82 24.56 44.43 -31.64
CA ALA A 82 25.23 43.16 -31.36
C ALA A 82 25.32 42.80 -29.87
N ARG A 83 24.91 43.69 -28.97
CA ARG A 83 25.10 43.50 -27.52
C ARG A 83 24.05 42.56 -26.95
N LYS A 84 24.50 41.54 -26.19
CA LYS A 84 23.60 40.63 -25.49
C LYS A 84 22.76 41.36 -24.45
N LEU A 85 21.48 41.02 -24.36
CA LEU A 85 20.56 41.54 -23.36
C LEU A 85 20.59 40.65 -22.13
N ARG A 86 20.70 41.26 -20.94
CA ARG A 86 20.57 40.55 -19.67
C ARG A 86 19.10 40.44 -19.30
N VAL A 87 18.66 39.23 -19.00
CA VAL A 87 17.26 38.93 -18.71
C VAL A 87 17.12 38.11 -17.43
N THR A 88 15.99 38.24 -16.77
CA THR A 88 15.61 37.36 -15.66
C THR A 88 14.28 36.67 -15.93
N VAL A 89 14.17 35.40 -15.54
CA VAL A 89 12.92 34.63 -15.54
C VAL A 89 12.74 34.12 -14.12
N GLY A 90 11.85 34.76 -13.35
CA GLY A 90 11.79 34.57 -11.90
C GLY A 90 13.14 34.93 -11.25
N ASP A 91 13.73 33.98 -10.53
CA ASP A 91 14.99 34.15 -9.79
C ASP A 91 16.25 33.74 -10.60
N ARG A 92 16.10 33.36 -11.87
CA ARG A 92 17.22 32.99 -12.74
C ARG A 92 17.63 34.13 -13.66
N GLU A 93 18.92 34.45 -13.64
CA GLU A 93 19.55 35.36 -14.60
C GLU A 93 20.00 34.60 -15.86
N GLY A 94 19.89 35.26 -17.01
CA GLY A 94 20.34 34.75 -18.30
C GLY A 94 20.74 35.88 -19.25
N THR A 95 21.27 35.48 -20.41
CA THR A 95 21.61 36.43 -21.48
C THR A 95 21.02 35.96 -22.79
N VAL A 96 20.37 36.86 -23.53
CA VAL A 96 19.81 36.57 -24.85
C VAL A 96 20.49 37.43 -25.90
N ASP A 97 20.78 36.84 -27.05
CA ASP A 97 21.38 37.52 -28.20
C ASP A 97 20.26 38.15 -29.08
N PRO A 98 20.21 39.48 -29.23
CA PRO A 98 19.21 40.16 -30.06
C PRO A 98 19.17 39.67 -31.50
N ARG A 99 20.33 39.30 -32.07
CA ARG A 99 20.41 38.84 -33.46
C ARG A 99 19.70 37.51 -33.66
N ARG A 100 19.76 36.64 -32.64
CA ARG A 100 19.05 35.35 -32.64
C ARG A 100 17.55 35.51 -32.43
N LEU A 101 17.16 36.56 -31.71
CA LEU A 101 15.76 36.97 -31.56
C LEU A 101 15.20 37.68 -32.81
N GLY A 102 16.01 37.93 -33.83
CA GLY A 102 15.58 38.71 -35.00
C GLY A 102 15.25 40.18 -34.68
N LEU A 103 15.83 40.72 -33.60
CA LEU A 103 15.75 42.14 -33.25
C LEU A 103 16.78 42.92 -34.07
N ALA A 104 16.32 43.91 -34.82
CA ALA A 104 17.17 44.81 -35.57
C ALA A 104 16.64 46.25 -35.48
N PHE A 105 17.53 47.22 -35.68
CA PHE A 105 17.08 48.61 -35.86
C PHE A 105 16.51 48.75 -37.27
N ASP A 106 15.28 49.22 -37.36
CA ASP A 106 14.62 49.56 -38.62
C ASP A 106 15.05 50.98 -39.00
N HIS A 107 16.17 51.06 -39.70
CA HIS A 107 16.80 52.33 -40.10
C HIS A 107 15.91 53.11 -41.06
N GLU A 108 15.25 52.44 -42.01
CA GLU A 108 14.34 53.07 -42.97
C GLU A 108 13.14 53.71 -42.26
N ARG A 109 12.47 52.98 -41.37
CA ARG A 109 11.34 53.51 -40.61
C ARG A 109 11.75 54.58 -39.59
N THR A 110 12.98 54.52 -39.07
CA THR A 110 13.54 55.54 -38.19
C THR A 110 13.75 56.85 -38.95
N VAL A 111 14.34 56.77 -40.14
CA VAL A 111 14.55 57.92 -41.02
C VAL A 111 13.22 58.47 -41.53
N ASP A 112 12.25 57.61 -41.89
CA ASP A 112 10.91 58.06 -42.29
C ASP A 112 10.18 58.81 -41.18
N ARG A 113 10.36 58.40 -39.91
CA ARG A 113 9.82 59.12 -38.76
C ARG A 113 10.53 60.46 -38.55
N ALA A 114 11.86 60.49 -38.72
CA ALA A 114 12.64 61.72 -38.66
C ALA A 114 12.24 62.72 -39.76
N SER A 115 12.03 62.26 -40.99
CA SER A 115 11.62 63.09 -42.14
C SER A 115 10.17 63.59 -42.06
N ARG A 116 9.24 62.84 -41.44
CA ARG A 116 7.83 63.27 -41.28
C ARG A 116 7.63 64.46 -40.33
N SER A 117 8.62 64.75 -39.49
CA SER A 117 8.62 65.95 -38.62
C SER A 117 8.61 67.25 -39.43
N GLY A 118 9.09 67.20 -40.68
CA GLY A 118 9.17 68.32 -41.63
C GLY A 118 8.06 68.36 -42.69
N ALA A 119 6.89 67.74 -42.45
CA ALA A 119 5.77 67.79 -43.41
C ALA A 119 5.10 69.18 -43.47
N LEU A 120 5.66 70.04 -44.32
CA LEU A 120 5.12 71.21 -45.06
C LEU A 120 3.69 71.67 -44.70
N ASP A 121 3.57 72.62 -43.76
CA ASP A 121 2.46 73.60 -43.71
C ASP A 121 2.88 74.86 -44.50
N PRO A 122 2.14 75.26 -45.56
CA PRO A 122 2.49 76.41 -46.42
C PRO A 122 2.56 77.78 -45.72
N PHE A 123 2.14 77.90 -44.46
CA PHE A 123 2.11 79.19 -43.75
C PHE A 123 3.15 79.35 -42.62
N THR A 124 4.01 78.35 -42.35
CA THR A 124 5.02 78.43 -41.27
C THR A 124 6.46 78.70 -41.74
N VAL A 125 6.65 79.27 -42.92
CA VAL A 125 7.99 79.44 -43.55
C VAL A 125 8.86 80.53 -42.88
N ILE A 126 8.30 81.39 -42.03
CA ILE A 126 9.06 82.47 -41.35
C ILE A 126 9.48 82.09 -39.91
N GLY A 127 8.89 81.03 -39.33
CA GLY A 127 9.29 80.50 -38.01
C GLY A 127 10.21 79.28 -38.03
N GLY A 128 10.46 78.70 -39.21
CA GLY A 128 11.19 77.43 -39.38
C GLY A 128 12.72 77.52 -39.39
N LEU A 129 13.29 78.73 -39.47
CA LEU A 129 14.75 78.93 -39.55
C LEU A 129 15.52 78.72 -38.23
N PHE A 130 14.82 78.46 -37.11
CA PHE A 130 15.43 78.26 -35.79
C PHE A 130 14.94 76.99 -35.06
N ARG A 131 14.25 76.07 -35.75
CA ARG A 131 13.84 74.80 -35.15
C ARG A 131 14.87 73.72 -35.52
N SER A 132 15.83 73.50 -34.64
CA SER A 132 16.71 72.33 -34.73
C SER A 132 15.90 71.07 -34.44
N GLY A 133 16.09 70.03 -35.24
CA GLY A 133 15.55 68.70 -34.99
C GLY A 133 15.88 68.21 -33.58
N GLY A 134 15.04 67.32 -33.06
CA GLY A 134 15.18 66.74 -31.71
C GLY A 134 15.80 65.34 -31.71
N PRO A 135 16.02 64.76 -30.52
CA PRO A 135 16.37 63.35 -30.42
C PRO A 135 15.20 62.47 -30.89
N VAL A 136 15.46 61.57 -31.84
CA VAL A 136 14.50 60.61 -32.37
C VAL A 136 14.89 59.20 -31.88
N GLU A 137 13.93 58.48 -31.31
CA GLU A 137 14.16 57.10 -30.90
C GLU A 137 14.18 56.16 -32.12
N PRO A 138 15.16 55.23 -32.20
CA PRO A 138 15.24 54.29 -33.30
C PRO A 138 14.05 53.33 -33.25
N SER A 139 13.39 53.12 -34.39
CA SER A 139 12.41 52.04 -34.51
C SER A 139 13.11 50.68 -34.52
N VAL A 140 12.51 49.71 -33.86
CA VAL A 140 13.00 48.33 -33.81
C VAL A 140 12.05 47.44 -34.61
N SER A 141 12.60 46.67 -35.54
CA SER A 141 11.89 45.58 -36.21
C SER A 141 12.17 44.26 -35.49
N VAL A 142 11.17 43.38 -35.48
CA VAL A 142 11.26 42.06 -34.83
C VAL A 142 10.70 41.03 -35.80
N ASP A 143 11.51 40.02 -36.10
CA ASP A 143 11.02 38.80 -36.74
C ASP A 143 10.34 37.93 -35.68
N GLU A 144 9.01 38.01 -35.58
CA GLU A 144 8.25 37.36 -34.51
C GLU A 144 8.41 35.83 -34.50
N ASP A 145 8.57 35.21 -35.67
CA ASP A 145 8.73 33.75 -35.77
C ASP A 145 10.11 33.32 -35.26
N LYS A 146 11.17 34.05 -35.63
CA LYS A 146 12.52 33.81 -35.08
C LYS A 146 12.59 34.10 -33.59
N ALA A 147 11.96 35.20 -33.15
CA ALA A 147 11.92 35.59 -31.76
C ALA A 147 11.23 34.51 -30.90
N ARG A 148 10.05 34.04 -31.32
CA ARG A 148 9.33 32.94 -30.64
C ARG A 148 10.13 31.64 -30.66
N ALA A 149 10.77 31.30 -31.77
CA ALA A 149 11.58 30.08 -31.88
C ALA A 149 12.79 30.09 -30.93
N GLU A 150 13.47 31.23 -30.81
CA GLU A 150 14.61 31.37 -29.89
C GLU A 150 14.15 31.48 -28.44
N LEU A 151 13.06 32.20 -28.16
CA LEU A 151 12.45 32.25 -26.81
C LEU A 151 11.97 30.89 -26.33
N ARG A 152 11.51 30.00 -27.23
CA ARG A 152 11.21 28.60 -26.88
C ARG A 152 12.44 27.78 -26.52
N LYS A 153 13.64 28.15 -26.98
CA LYS A 153 14.89 27.51 -26.53
C LYS A 153 15.29 28.07 -25.17
N VAL A 154 15.22 29.38 -24.99
CA VAL A 154 15.44 30.05 -23.70
C VAL A 154 14.48 29.50 -22.64
N ALA A 155 13.21 29.30 -22.98
CA ALA A 155 12.22 28.68 -22.09
C ALA A 155 12.64 27.25 -21.66
N ARG A 156 13.20 26.42 -22.54
CA ARG A 156 13.65 25.06 -22.15
C ARG A 156 14.75 25.08 -21.09
N ASP A 157 15.61 26.09 -21.12
CA ASP A 157 16.75 26.22 -20.19
C ASP A 157 16.38 27.02 -18.92
N ALA A 158 15.48 27.99 -19.06
CA ALA A 158 15.07 28.90 -18.00
C ALA A 158 13.83 28.43 -17.22
N ASP A 159 12.93 27.64 -17.84
CA ASP A 159 11.74 27.12 -17.18
C ASP A 159 12.13 26.23 -16.01
N GLN A 160 11.54 26.51 -14.86
CA GLN A 160 11.77 25.78 -13.63
C GLN A 160 10.49 25.04 -13.25
N LYS A 161 10.61 23.73 -13.03
CA LYS A 161 9.51 22.97 -12.41
C LYS A 161 9.39 23.36 -10.95
N VAL A 162 8.15 23.47 -10.48
CA VAL A 162 7.86 23.64 -9.06
C VAL A 162 8.46 22.47 -8.27
N ARG A 163 9.11 22.79 -7.14
CA ARG A 163 9.61 21.80 -6.19
C ARG A 163 8.81 21.90 -4.92
N GLU A 164 8.16 20.80 -4.55
CA GLU A 164 7.41 20.71 -3.30
C GLU A 164 8.35 20.66 -2.10
N GLY A 165 7.90 21.26 -1.00
CA GLY A 165 8.53 21.08 0.30
C GLY A 165 8.32 19.65 0.79
N ALA A 166 9.35 19.04 1.41
CA ALA A 166 9.26 17.67 1.90
C ALA A 166 10.00 17.49 3.22
N VAL A 167 9.51 16.55 4.04
CA VAL A 167 10.17 16.09 5.26
C VAL A 167 10.44 14.60 5.12
N SER A 168 11.70 14.20 5.31
CA SER A 168 12.11 12.80 5.39
C SER A 168 12.81 12.51 6.71
N PHE A 169 12.89 11.22 7.05
CA PHE A 169 13.52 10.74 8.28
C PHE A 169 14.64 9.77 7.90
N GLU A 170 15.87 10.10 8.29
CA GLU A 170 17.06 9.30 7.97
C GLU A 170 17.84 9.03 9.25
N ASN A 171 18.02 7.75 9.61
CA ASN A 171 18.75 7.33 10.81
C ASN A 171 18.27 7.99 12.12
N GLY A 172 16.98 8.32 12.21
CA GLY A 172 16.42 9.01 13.38
C GLY A 172 16.64 10.53 13.37
N GLU A 173 17.10 11.11 12.25
CA GLU A 173 17.21 12.55 12.05
C GLU A 173 16.14 13.05 11.07
N VAL A 174 15.74 14.31 11.24
CA VAL A 174 14.80 14.99 10.34
C VAL A 174 15.59 15.68 9.21
N ARG A 175 15.25 15.37 7.98
CA ARG A 175 15.76 16.01 6.76
C ARG A 175 14.63 16.78 6.08
N THR A 176 14.94 17.93 5.50
CA THR A 176 13.95 18.80 4.87
C THR A 176 14.41 19.23 3.48
N VAL A 177 13.48 19.27 2.53
CA VAL A 177 13.68 19.86 1.21
C VAL A 177 12.85 21.14 1.15
N ALA A 178 13.51 22.27 0.89
CA ALA A 178 12.84 23.56 0.81
C ALA A 178 11.99 23.67 -0.48
N PRO A 179 10.74 24.14 -0.38
CA PRO A 179 9.90 24.37 -1.54
C PRO A 179 10.48 25.47 -2.44
N HIS A 180 10.28 25.34 -3.74
CA HIS A 180 10.72 26.35 -4.71
C HIS A 180 9.60 26.58 -5.75
N PRO A 181 9.19 27.83 -6.01
CA PRO A 181 8.24 28.14 -7.07
C PRO A 181 8.73 27.65 -8.44
N GLY A 182 7.80 27.21 -9.27
CA GLY A 182 8.06 26.96 -10.68
C GLY A 182 7.81 28.22 -11.50
N TYR A 183 8.57 28.41 -12.57
CA TYR A 183 8.39 29.52 -13.50
C TYR A 183 8.36 28.96 -14.92
N ALA A 184 7.36 29.37 -15.70
CA ALA A 184 7.26 29.08 -17.12
C ALA A 184 7.26 30.40 -17.90
N LEU A 185 8.26 30.62 -18.74
CA LEU A 185 8.40 31.83 -19.54
C LEU A 185 7.17 32.04 -20.43
N ASP A 186 6.57 33.23 -20.39
CA ASP A 186 5.54 33.62 -21.34
C ASP A 186 6.21 34.16 -22.61
N THR A 187 6.39 33.29 -23.60
CA THR A 187 7.13 33.62 -24.82
C THR A 187 6.51 34.75 -25.62
N ASP A 188 5.19 34.93 -25.53
CA ASP A 188 4.47 35.94 -26.30
C ASP A 188 4.55 37.29 -25.59
N ALA A 189 4.36 37.31 -24.26
CA ALA A 189 4.51 38.54 -23.47
C ALA A 189 5.97 38.99 -23.29
N ALA A 190 6.96 38.12 -23.54
CA ALA A 190 8.39 38.45 -23.43
C ALA A 190 8.92 39.32 -24.58
N LEU A 191 8.22 39.40 -25.72
CA LEU A 191 8.69 40.11 -26.91
C LEU A 191 8.77 41.63 -26.71
N ASP A 192 7.74 42.23 -26.13
CA ASP A 192 7.70 43.69 -25.94
C ASP A 192 8.77 44.19 -24.94
N PRO A 193 8.96 43.57 -23.75
CA PRO A 193 10.05 43.93 -22.85
C PRO A 193 11.44 43.80 -23.48
N LEU A 194 11.65 42.82 -24.37
CA LEU A 194 12.91 42.63 -25.09
C LEU A 194 13.13 43.68 -26.17
N ARG A 195 12.08 44.03 -26.93
CA ARG A 195 12.11 45.12 -27.91
C ARG A 195 12.45 46.44 -27.23
N ASP A 196 11.81 46.72 -26.11
CA ASP A 196 12.02 47.90 -25.29
C ASP A 196 13.43 47.97 -24.70
N ALA A 197 13.94 46.84 -24.19
CA ALA A 197 15.31 46.74 -23.68
C ALA A 197 16.34 46.96 -24.78
N PHE A 198 16.09 46.44 -25.98
CA PHE A 198 16.93 46.64 -27.15
C PHE A 198 16.92 48.11 -27.64
N GLN A 199 15.75 48.75 -27.66
CA GLN A 199 15.57 50.16 -28.04
C GLN A 199 16.31 51.11 -27.09
N ARG A 200 16.17 50.91 -25.77
CA ARG A 200 16.88 51.69 -24.73
C ARG A 200 18.39 51.45 -24.77
N GLY A 201 18.79 50.19 -25.00
CA GLY A 201 20.19 49.76 -25.14
C GLY A 201 21.09 50.09 -23.94
N ASP A 202 20.52 50.10 -22.74
CA ASP A 202 21.28 50.13 -21.49
C ASP A 202 21.82 48.72 -21.19
N ALA A 203 23.13 48.57 -21.30
CA ALA A 203 23.80 47.28 -21.05
C ALA A 203 23.79 46.86 -19.58
N ARG A 204 23.44 47.76 -18.65
CA ARG A 204 23.38 47.51 -17.20
C ARG A 204 22.01 47.09 -16.70
N ALA A 205 20.95 47.41 -17.44
CA ALA A 205 19.60 47.03 -17.09
C ALA A 205 19.38 45.52 -17.27
N VAL A 206 18.84 44.89 -16.23
CA VAL A 206 18.36 43.50 -16.28
C VAL A 206 16.87 43.54 -16.60
N THR A 207 16.47 42.87 -17.68
CA THR A 207 15.08 42.88 -18.15
C THR A 207 14.34 41.66 -17.59
N ALA A 208 13.40 41.89 -16.67
CA ALA A 208 12.53 40.82 -16.19
C ALA A 208 11.56 40.41 -17.31
N LEU A 209 11.62 39.14 -17.72
CA LEU A 209 10.69 38.59 -18.70
C LEU A 209 9.43 38.08 -17.97
N PRO A 210 8.24 38.36 -18.49
CA PRO A 210 7.00 37.82 -17.95
C PRO A 210 7.03 36.29 -17.92
N ALA A 211 6.71 35.72 -16.76
CA ALA A 211 6.63 34.28 -16.58
C ALA A 211 5.39 33.94 -15.76
N ARG A 212 4.75 32.81 -16.08
CA ARG A 212 3.70 32.22 -15.26
C ARG A 212 4.34 31.49 -14.08
N ALA A 213 4.15 32.03 -12.88
CA ALA A 213 4.60 31.40 -11.64
C ALA A 213 3.61 30.32 -11.18
N THR A 214 4.13 29.17 -10.77
CA THR A 214 3.37 28.09 -10.12
C THR A 214 3.87 27.93 -8.69
N ALA A 215 3.00 28.21 -7.72
CA ALA A 215 3.34 28.07 -6.31
C ALA A 215 3.40 26.59 -5.88
N PRO A 216 4.35 26.21 -5.01
CA PRO A 216 4.35 24.88 -4.39
C PRO A 216 3.13 24.72 -3.47
N LYS A 217 2.55 23.53 -3.45
CA LYS A 217 1.42 23.22 -2.55
C LYS A 217 1.90 23.22 -1.10
N VAL A 218 3.05 22.62 -0.83
CA VAL A 218 3.69 22.64 0.48
C VAL A 218 4.49 23.93 0.61
N THR A 219 3.94 24.90 1.34
CA THR A 219 4.61 26.18 1.59
C THR A 219 5.75 26.05 2.61
N GLU A 220 6.66 27.05 2.66
CA GLU A 220 7.72 27.10 3.67
C GLU A 220 7.15 27.16 5.10
N ARG A 221 6.07 27.94 5.29
CA ARG A 221 5.35 28.00 6.57
C ARG A 221 4.79 26.64 7.00
N GLU A 222 4.25 25.89 6.04
CA GLU A 222 3.76 24.52 6.27
C GLU A 222 4.91 23.58 6.66
N LEU A 223 6.02 23.64 5.94
CA LEU A 223 7.22 22.86 6.22
C LEU A 223 7.74 23.12 7.64
N ASP A 224 7.89 24.39 8.04
CA ASP A 224 8.33 24.78 9.38
C ASP A 224 7.40 24.29 10.48
N ARG A 225 6.08 24.37 10.24
CA ARG A 225 5.07 23.84 11.16
C ARG A 225 5.23 22.33 11.31
N ALA A 226 5.27 21.58 10.21
CA ALA A 226 5.42 20.14 10.22
C ALA A 226 6.69 19.69 10.95
N VAL A 227 7.81 20.39 10.74
CA VAL A 227 9.08 20.13 11.42
C VAL A 227 8.98 20.38 12.92
N ARG A 228 8.43 21.53 13.33
CA ARG A 228 8.32 21.91 14.75
C ARG A 228 7.31 21.08 15.54
N GLU A 229 6.12 20.87 14.98
CA GLU A 229 4.99 20.28 15.68
C GLU A 229 5.01 18.76 15.65
N PHE A 230 5.58 18.16 14.61
CA PHE A 230 5.58 16.71 14.44
C PHE A 230 6.98 16.13 14.26
N ALA A 231 7.74 16.52 13.23
CA ALA A 231 8.94 15.77 12.84
C ALA A 231 10.04 15.74 13.91
N ARG A 232 10.37 16.91 14.50
CA ARG A 232 11.35 17.00 15.59
C ARG A 232 10.88 16.26 16.85
N PRO A 233 9.64 16.46 17.34
CA PRO A 233 9.10 15.64 18.43
C PRO A 233 9.13 14.13 18.13
N ALA A 234 8.76 13.71 16.92
CA ALA A 234 8.72 12.30 16.51
C ALA A 234 10.07 11.62 16.69
N MET A 235 11.14 12.29 16.30
CA MET A 235 12.52 11.79 16.38
C MET A 235 13.27 12.19 17.66
N SER A 236 12.62 12.80 18.64
CA SER A 236 13.30 13.31 19.84
C SER A 236 13.76 12.23 20.82
N ALA A 237 13.10 11.08 20.83
CA ALA A 237 13.34 9.99 21.77
C ALA A 237 12.67 8.70 21.26
N PRO A 238 13.08 7.51 21.74
CA PRO A 238 12.40 6.27 21.42
C PRO A 238 10.96 6.23 21.94
N VAL A 239 10.18 5.24 21.49
CA VAL A 239 8.81 4.97 21.96
C VAL A 239 8.78 3.62 22.65
N THR A 240 8.15 3.55 23.82
CA THR A 240 7.97 2.29 24.54
C THR A 240 6.55 1.75 24.34
N LEU A 241 6.46 0.48 23.96
CA LEU A 241 5.20 -0.18 23.70
C LEU A 241 5.02 -1.35 24.66
N THR A 242 3.77 -1.62 25.04
CA THR A 242 3.42 -2.78 25.87
C THR A 242 2.32 -3.57 25.16
N ALA A 243 2.55 -4.86 24.91
CA ALA A 243 1.57 -5.76 24.31
C ALA A 243 1.42 -6.98 25.21
N ALA A 244 0.20 -7.23 25.71
CA ALA A 244 -0.10 -8.34 26.62
C ALA A 244 0.89 -8.45 27.81
N GLY A 245 1.24 -7.31 28.43
CA GLY A 245 2.19 -7.24 29.55
C GLY A 245 3.68 -7.23 29.15
N HIS A 246 4.02 -7.57 27.90
CA HIS A 246 5.41 -7.51 27.42
C HIS A 246 5.77 -6.12 26.92
N ARG A 247 6.79 -5.53 27.55
CA ARG A 247 7.26 -4.17 27.26
C ARG A 247 8.50 -4.20 26.37
N PHE A 248 8.51 -3.40 25.31
CA PHE A 248 9.66 -3.25 24.39
C PHE A 248 9.75 -1.84 23.84
N THR A 249 10.93 -1.46 23.35
CA THR A 249 11.23 -0.09 22.89
C THR A 249 11.54 -0.09 21.40
N VAL A 250 11.02 0.92 20.70
CA VAL A 250 11.31 1.18 19.28
C VAL A 250 12.15 2.45 19.16
N GLU A 251 13.38 2.28 18.69
CA GLU A 251 14.36 3.35 18.55
C GLU A 251 14.06 4.27 17.35
N GLN A 252 14.54 5.51 17.42
CA GLN A 252 14.29 6.53 16.39
C GLN A 252 14.73 6.12 14.98
N PRO A 253 15.89 5.44 14.78
CA PRO A 253 16.27 4.98 13.44
C PRO A 253 15.27 3.99 12.84
N VAL A 254 14.64 3.15 13.66
CA VAL A 254 13.59 2.21 13.21
C VAL A 254 12.32 2.99 12.91
N LEU A 255 11.89 3.90 13.79
CA LEU A 255 10.72 4.75 13.56
C LEU A 255 10.85 5.56 12.26
N GLY A 256 12.02 6.18 12.03
CA GLY A 256 12.28 7.00 10.85
C GLY A 256 12.20 6.21 9.54
N ARG A 257 12.62 4.94 9.53
CA ARG A 257 12.56 4.07 8.33
C ARG A 257 11.12 3.86 7.82
N TYR A 258 10.15 3.82 8.73
CA TYR A 258 8.75 3.50 8.41
C TYR A 258 7.81 4.70 8.53
N LEU A 259 8.33 5.87 8.90
CA LEU A 259 7.55 7.10 9.02
C LEU A 259 7.79 7.98 7.79
N THR A 260 6.72 8.51 7.22
CA THR A 260 6.77 9.48 6.13
C THR A 260 5.83 10.64 6.41
N MET A 261 6.08 11.81 5.83
CA MET A 261 5.10 12.89 5.80
C MET A 261 4.68 13.13 4.36
N ARG A 262 3.37 13.15 4.09
CA ARG A 262 2.83 13.35 2.75
C ARG A 262 1.85 14.52 2.76
N PRO A 263 1.84 15.35 1.71
CA PRO A 263 0.86 16.42 1.59
C PRO A 263 -0.54 15.83 1.34
N ASP A 264 -1.55 16.43 1.99
CA ASP A 264 -2.97 16.26 1.65
C ASP A 264 -3.35 17.08 0.40
N ALA A 265 -4.65 17.17 0.09
CA ALA A 265 -5.14 17.89 -1.09
C ALA A 265 -4.85 19.39 -1.01
N GLU A 266 -4.78 19.93 0.20
CA GLU A 266 -4.54 21.33 0.55
C GLU A 266 -3.03 21.65 0.69
N GLY A 267 -2.16 20.64 0.59
CA GLY A 267 -0.71 20.81 0.71
C GLY A 267 -0.18 20.76 2.14
N ARG A 268 -0.99 20.34 3.11
CA ARG A 268 -0.61 20.16 4.51
C ARG A 268 0.03 18.79 4.71
N LEU A 269 1.20 18.77 5.36
CA LEU A 269 1.99 17.57 5.59
C LEU A 269 1.40 16.73 6.73
N GLU A 270 0.87 15.56 6.40
CA GLU A 270 0.34 14.60 7.34
C GLU A 270 1.29 13.42 7.55
N PRO A 271 1.48 12.96 8.80
CA PRO A 271 2.33 11.82 9.08
C PRO A 271 1.64 10.50 8.72
N LYS A 272 2.37 9.64 8.03
CA LYS A 272 1.94 8.29 7.67
C LYS A 272 2.99 7.28 8.13
N LEU A 273 2.55 6.36 8.98
CA LEU A 273 3.35 5.23 9.44
C LEU A 273 3.02 3.98 8.61
N ASP A 274 4.05 3.37 8.02
CA ASP A 274 3.97 2.02 7.50
C ASP A 274 4.00 1.01 8.65
N ALA A 275 2.82 0.75 9.23
CA ALA A 275 2.70 -0.15 10.37
C ALA A 275 3.00 -1.61 10.01
N ALA A 276 2.79 -2.01 8.75
CA ALA A 276 3.10 -3.36 8.28
C ALA A 276 4.62 -3.55 8.20
N GLY A 277 5.33 -2.59 7.59
CA GLY A 277 6.79 -2.56 7.58
C GLY A 277 7.39 -2.50 8.98
N LEU A 278 6.85 -1.63 9.85
CA LEU A 278 7.31 -1.52 11.24
C LEU A 278 7.12 -2.82 12.02
N ARG A 279 5.98 -3.51 11.88
CA ARG A 279 5.74 -4.80 12.56
C ARG A 279 6.69 -5.90 12.07
N ALA A 280 7.07 -5.86 10.80
CA ALA A 280 7.99 -6.82 10.20
C ALA A 280 9.46 -6.54 10.53
N ASP A 281 9.81 -5.33 10.98
CA ASP A 281 11.17 -5.00 11.38
C ASP A 281 11.62 -5.88 12.56
N PRO A 282 12.85 -6.45 12.54
CA PRO A 282 13.35 -7.30 13.61
C PRO A 282 13.30 -6.68 15.02
N ALA A 283 13.41 -5.35 15.14
CA ALA A 283 13.33 -4.65 16.42
C ALA A 283 11.93 -4.73 17.06
N VAL A 284 10.90 -4.96 16.25
CA VAL A 284 9.50 -5.10 16.70
C VAL A 284 9.04 -6.55 16.61
N ALA A 285 9.38 -7.26 15.54
CA ALA A 285 8.97 -8.64 15.31
C ALA A 285 9.50 -9.60 16.39
N ARG A 286 10.75 -9.43 16.83
CA ARG A 286 11.35 -10.30 17.86
C ARG A 286 10.63 -10.19 19.21
N PRO A 287 10.43 -8.98 19.78
CA PRO A 287 9.59 -8.84 20.99
C PRO A 287 8.19 -9.43 20.84
N LEU A 288 7.55 -9.23 19.68
CA LEU A 288 6.20 -9.74 19.45
C LEU A 288 6.14 -11.27 19.31
N SER A 289 7.22 -11.92 18.84
CA SER A 289 7.28 -13.38 18.75
C SER A 289 7.35 -14.09 20.10
N ALA A 290 7.70 -13.37 21.18
CA ALA A 290 7.65 -13.91 22.53
C ALA A 290 6.22 -14.04 23.07
N LEU A 291 5.24 -13.40 22.41
CA LEU A 291 3.83 -13.52 22.80
C LEU A 291 3.29 -14.89 22.37
N PRO A 292 2.55 -15.59 23.23
CA PRO A 292 1.81 -16.79 22.82
C PRO A 292 0.81 -16.38 21.74
N THR A 293 1.00 -16.82 20.50
CA THR A 293 0.12 -16.40 19.38
C THR A 293 -1.16 -17.21 19.26
N ARG A 294 -1.21 -18.38 19.94
CA ARG A 294 -2.35 -19.30 19.98
C ARG A 294 -2.75 -19.53 21.42
N ALA A 295 -4.05 -19.64 21.64
CA ALA A 295 -4.57 -20.11 22.91
C ALA A 295 -4.19 -21.57 23.12
N ALA A 296 -3.88 -21.94 24.36
CA ALA A 296 -3.73 -23.32 24.77
C ALA A 296 -4.70 -23.60 25.91
N ASN A 297 -5.46 -24.69 25.79
CA ASN A 297 -6.37 -25.16 26.83
C ASN A 297 -5.58 -25.62 28.06
N ALA A 298 -6.21 -25.56 29.23
CA ALA A 298 -5.67 -26.13 30.45
C ALA A 298 -5.43 -27.63 30.30
N GLU A 299 -4.30 -28.10 30.82
CA GLU A 299 -4.00 -29.52 30.90
C GLU A 299 -4.77 -30.13 32.08
N LEU A 300 -5.59 -31.13 31.76
CA LEU A 300 -6.37 -31.85 32.76
C LEU A 300 -5.69 -33.18 33.10
N ARG A 301 -5.76 -33.56 34.37
CA ARG A 301 -5.29 -34.85 34.86
C ARG A 301 -6.24 -35.44 35.89
N LEU A 302 -6.13 -36.73 36.13
CA LEU A 302 -6.83 -37.36 37.25
C LEU A 302 -6.16 -36.99 38.58
N VAL A 303 -6.96 -36.61 39.57
CA VAL A 303 -6.57 -36.35 40.96
C VAL A 303 -7.52 -37.15 41.86
N GLY A 304 -7.07 -38.33 42.31
CA GLY A 304 -7.99 -39.32 42.89
C GLY A 304 -8.96 -39.81 41.82
N ASP A 305 -10.27 -39.77 42.10
CA ASP A 305 -11.31 -40.18 41.14
C ASP A 305 -11.91 -39.01 40.34
N ARG A 306 -11.31 -37.81 40.40
CA ARG A 306 -11.84 -36.60 39.76
C ARG A 306 -10.85 -36.00 38.77
N VAL A 307 -11.36 -35.34 37.74
CA VAL A 307 -10.54 -34.57 36.81
C VAL A 307 -10.21 -33.21 37.42
N GLY A 308 -8.92 -32.90 37.54
CA GLY A 308 -8.40 -31.63 38.03
C GLY A 308 -7.47 -30.96 37.03
N VAL A 309 -7.17 -29.68 37.25
CA VAL A 309 -6.26 -28.90 36.39
C VAL A 309 -4.82 -29.07 36.84
N ALA A 310 -3.98 -29.64 35.98
CA ALA A 310 -2.54 -29.76 36.16
C ALA A 310 -1.86 -28.41 35.88
N GLU A 311 -2.07 -27.87 34.69
CA GLU A 311 -1.58 -26.59 34.21
C GLU A 311 -2.75 -25.80 33.62
N ASP A 312 -2.82 -24.50 33.91
CA ASP A 312 -3.93 -23.68 33.40
C ASP A 312 -3.71 -23.29 31.93
N GLY A 313 -4.81 -23.00 31.24
CA GLY A 313 -4.75 -22.53 29.86
C GLY A 313 -4.27 -21.08 29.79
N HIS A 314 -3.68 -20.72 28.67
CA HIS A 314 -3.27 -19.35 28.39
C HIS A 314 -3.92 -18.81 27.12
N ALA A 315 -4.19 -17.52 27.11
CA ALA A 315 -4.71 -16.82 25.94
C ALA A 315 -3.64 -16.71 24.84
N GLY A 316 -4.10 -16.63 23.59
CA GLY A 316 -3.29 -16.25 22.44
C GLY A 316 -3.44 -14.77 22.15
N HIS A 317 -2.35 -14.08 21.83
CA HIS A 317 -2.30 -12.66 21.55
C HIS A 317 -1.69 -12.39 20.17
N VAL A 318 -2.43 -11.66 19.33
CA VAL A 318 -1.93 -11.23 18.01
C VAL A 318 -2.04 -9.71 17.89
N VAL A 319 -0.90 -9.05 17.66
CA VAL A 319 -0.85 -7.62 17.33
C VAL A 319 -1.10 -7.43 15.83
N THR A 320 -2.04 -6.55 15.49
CA THR A 320 -2.35 -6.21 14.09
C THR A 320 -1.64 -4.93 13.66
N ASP A 321 -1.41 -4.76 12.34
CA ASP A 321 -0.83 -3.54 11.77
C ASP A 321 -1.61 -2.29 12.19
N LYS A 322 -2.95 -2.38 12.15
CA LYS A 322 -3.86 -1.30 12.55
C LYS A 322 -3.71 -0.94 14.03
N ALA A 323 -3.61 -1.95 14.90
CA ALA A 323 -3.43 -1.72 16.34
C ALA A 323 -2.07 -1.07 16.65
N LEU A 324 -1.00 -1.55 16.00
CA LEU A 324 0.33 -0.98 16.13
C LEU A 324 0.36 0.49 15.67
N GLY A 325 -0.19 0.78 14.48
CA GLY A 325 -0.24 2.14 13.96
C GLY A 325 -1.04 3.11 14.85
N LYS A 326 -2.20 2.66 15.35
CA LYS A 326 -3.05 3.43 16.27
C LYS A 326 -2.34 3.72 17.60
N ALA A 327 -1.50 2.80 18.08
CA ALA A 327 -0.74 2.96 19.31
C ALA A 327 0.48 3.87 19.13
N VAL A 328 1.25 3.70 18.06
CA VAL A 328 2.54 4.41 17.87
C VAL A 328 2.35 5.88 17.49
N LEU A 329 1.48 6.19 16.52
CA LEU A 329 1.40 7.52 15.93
C LEU A 329 1.10 8.65 16.95
N PRO A 330 0.17 8.48 17.92
CA PRO A 330 -0.10 9.51 18.93
C PRO A 330 1.02 9.69 19.96
N LEU A 331 1.94 8.72 20.11
CA LEU A 331 3.06 8.78 21.05
C LEU A 331 4.23 9.60 20.51
N LEU A 332 4.35 9.71 19.17
CA LEU A 332 5.47 10.38 18.52
C LEU A 332 5.59 11.86 18.89
N THR A 333 4.48 12.54 19.23
CA THR A 333 4.51 13.96 19.64
C THR A 333 4.57 14.15 21.17
N ARG A 334 4.55 13.06 21.95
CA ARG A 334 4.63 13.10 23.41
C ARG A 334 6.07 13.26 23.90
N ARG A 335 6.24 13.58 25.18
CA ARG A 335 7.54 13.80 25.84
C ARG A 335 7.71 12.89 27.05
N GLY A 336 8.95 12.50 27.35
CA GLY A 336 9.31 11.71 28.52
C GLY A 336 8.50 10.41 28.63
N ALA A 337 8.04 10.08 29.84
CA ALA A 337 7.28 8.86 30.12
C ALA A 337 5.99 8.73 29.31
N ALA A 338 5.40 9.84 28.85
CA ALA A 338 4.20 9.85 28.02
C ALA A 338 4.42 9.33 26.60
N ARG A 339 5.68 8.99 26.22
CA ARG A 339 6.01 8.22 25.01
C ARG A 339 5.89 6.71 25.23
N SER A 340 5.02 6.30 26.15
CA SER A 340 4.68 4.90 26.41
C SER A 340 3.21 4.65 26.12
N GLY A 341 2.87 3.49 25.54
CA GLY A 341 1.47 3.11 25.32
C GLY A 341 1.26 1.62 25.15
N GLU A 342 0.02 1.20 25.39
CA GLU A 342 -0.41 -0.18 25.17
C GLU A 342 -0.83 -0.42 23.72
N ILE A 343 -0.50 -1.59 23.20
CA ILE A 343 -0.95 -2.06 21.91
C ILE A 343 -2.09 -3.05 22.15
N ALA A 344 -3.24 -2.78 21.54
CA ALA A 344 -4.35 -3.71 21.55
C ALA A 344 -3.98 -5.00 20.82
N THR A 345 -4.28 -6.15 21.44
CA THR A 345 -4.10 -7.47 20.84
C THR A 345 -5.45 -8.06 20.49
N ARG A 346 -5.54 -8.78 19.37
CA ARG A 346 -6.65 -9.72 19.16
C ARG A 346 -6.39 -10.92 20.05
N VAL A 347 -7.27 -11.13 21.02
CA VAL A 347 -7.17 -12.22 22.01
C VAL A 347 -7.94 -13.43 21.49
N SER A 348 -7.32 -14.60 21.61
CA SER A 348 -7.97 -15.90 21.46
C SER A 348 -8.00 -16.54 22.84
N GLU A 349 -9.18 -16.87 23.33
CA GLU A 349 -9.32 -17.50 24.65
C GLU A 349 -9.21 -19.02 24.55
N PRO A 350 -8.63 -19.69 25.57
CA PRO A 350 -8.75 -21.13 25.70
C PRO A 350 -10.19 -21.54 26.00
N GLN A 351 -10.60 -22.69 25.46
CA GLN A 351 -11.91 -23.30 25.71
C GLN A 351 -11.98 -23.96 27.08
N VAL A 352 -10.85 -24.41 27.63
CA VAL A 352 -10.75 -25.05 28.95
C VAL A 352 -9.77 -24.29 29.82
N THR A 353 -10.22 -23.87 31.00
CA THR A 353 -9.44 -23.13 32.01
C THR A 353 -9.78 -23.63 33.41
N ARG A 354 -8.93 -23.33 34.38
CA ARG A 354 -9.23 -23.53 35.80
C ARG A 354 -10.54 -22.87 36.22
N ALA A 355 -10.85 -21.70 35.66
CA ALA A 355 -12.07 -20.96 35.96
C ALA A 355 -13.35 -21.59 35.39
N ASN A 356 -13.24 -22.50 34.41
CA ASN A 356 -14.40 -23.12 33.76
C ASN A 356 -14.47 -24.65 33.88
N VAL A 357 -13.42 -25.30 34.40
CA VAL A 357 -13.33 -26.77 34.48
C VAL A 357 -14.52 -27.40 35.20
N GLU A 358 -15.02 -26.76 36.27
CA GLU A 358 -16.19 -27.24 37.01
C GLU A 358 -17.47 -27.23 36.18
N ARG A 359 -17.57 -26.29 35.22
CA ARG A 359 -18.72 -26.18 34.31
C ARG A 359 -18.69 -27.21 33.18
N LEU A 360 -17.58 -27.92 32.98
CA LEU A 360 -17.46 -28.95 31.95
C LEU A 360 -18.30 -30.20 32.23
N GLY A 361 -18.70 -30.44 33.48
CA GLY A 361 -19.50 -31.61 33.85
C GLY A 361 -18.71 -32.92 33.93
N LEU A 362 -17.40 -32.86 34.22
CA LEU A 362 -16.55 -34.03 34.44
C LEU A 362 -16.73 -34.57 35.87
N ARG A 363 -17.86 -35.24 36.13
CA ARG A 363 -18.33 -35.57 37.49
C ARG A 363 -18.05 -37.00 37.92
N GLU A 364 -18.10 -37.94 36.99
CA GLU A 364 -18.07 -39.37 37.28
C GLU A 364 -17.41 -40.17 36.15
N ARG A 365 -17.02 -41.41 36.45
CA ARG A 365 -16.63 -42.40 35.43
C ARG A 365 -17.89 -42.97 34.78
N MET A 366 -18.07 -42.65 33.50
CA MET A 366 -19.18 -43.12 32.68
C MET A 366 -18.99 -44.57 32.26
N SER A 367 -17.78 -44.92 31.86
CA SER A 367 -17.42 -46.28 31.45
C SER A 367 -15.94 -46.56 31.64
N SER A 368 -15.60 -47.84 31.64
CA SER A 368 -14.23 -48.35 31.63
C SER A 368 -14.21 -49.66 30.86
N PHE A 369 -13.23 -49.86 30.00
CA PHE A 369 -13.03 -51.13 29.33
C PHE A 369 -11.55 -51.49 29.30
N THR A 370 -11.26 -52.78 29.44
CA THR A 370 -9.90 -53.31 29.44
C THR A 370 -9.78 -54.41 28.41
N VAL A 371 -8.76 -54.33 27.57
CA VAL A 371 -8.34 -55.40 26.67
C VAL A 371 -7.04 -55.97 27.19
N ASN A 372 -7.01 -57.30 27.38
CA ASN A 372 -5.78 -58.04 27.66
C ASN A 372 -5.15 -58.51 26.35
N PHE A 373 -3.83 -58.57 26.31
CA PHE A 373 -3.07 -59.04 25.17
C PHE A 373 -1.79 -59.73 25.61
N GLU A 374 -1.32 -60.68 24.79
CA GLU A 374 -0.02 -61.32 25.03
C GLU A 374 1.11 -60.28 24.95
N PRO A 375 2.09 -60.30 25.87
CA PRO A 375 3.24 -59.39 25.79
C PRO A 375 4.06 -59.65 24.52
N ALA A 376 4.44 -58.57 23.82
CA ALA A 376 5.43 -58.61 22.76
C ALA A 376 6.12 -57.25 22.67
N PRO A 377 7.45 -57.17 22.47
CA PRO A 377 8.18 -55.89 22.52
C PRO A 377 7.60 -54.81 21.60
N TYR A 378 7.22 -55.17 20.37
CA TYR A 378 6.58 -54.22 19.43
C TYR A 378 5.20 -53.76 19.92
N ARG A 379 4.43 -54.68 20.51
CA ARG A 379 3.04 -54.45 20.91
C ARG A 379 2.97 -53.53 22.09
N THR A 380 3.76 -53.80 23.13
CA THR A 380 3.87 -52.96 24.32
C THR A 380 4.31 -51.54 23.94
N ARG A 381 5.33 -51.42 23.06
CA ARG A 381 5.81 -50.11 22.59
C ARG A 381 4.74 -49.34 21.80
N ASN A 382 4.11 -49.98 20.82
CA ASN A 382 3.10 -49.34 19.97
C ASN A 382 1.82 -48.98 20.73
N ILE A 383 1.35 -49.86 21.62
CA ILE A 383 0.19 -49.60 22.48
C ILE A 383 0.50 -48.48 23.47
N GLY A 384 1.64 -48.53 24.15
CA GLY A 384 2.05 -47.49 25.09
C GLY A 384 2.16 -46.11 24.43
N ARG A 385 2.73 -46.04 23.22
CA ARG A 385 2.80 -44.80 22.44
C ARG A 385 1.41 -44.29 22.04
N ALA A 386 0.51 -45.16 21.58
CA ALA A 386 -0.85 -44.75 21.24
C ALA A 386 -1.61 -44.26 22.49
N VAL A 387 -1.43 -44.92 23.64
CA VAL A 387 -2.01 -44.52 24.93
C VAL A 387 -1.51 -43.14 25.38
N GLU A 388 -0.20 -42.90 25.31
CA GLU A 388 0.41 -41.59 25.62
C GLU A 388 -0.25 -40.46 24.82
N LEU A 389 -0.49 -40.68 23.53
CA LEU A 389 -1.03 -39.68 22.62
C LEU A 389 -2.52 -39.39 22.84
N ILE A 390 -3.31 -40.38 23.26
CA ILE A 390 -4.76 -40.21 23.48
C ILE A 390 -5.12 -39.82 24.91
N ASN A 391 -4.27 -40.14 25.90
CA ASN A 391 -4.55 -39.87 27.30
C ASN A 391 -4.71 -38.36 27.52
N GLY A 392 -5.65 -37.98 28.38
CA GLY A 392 -5.94 -36.57 28.66
C GLY A 392 -6.81 -35.88 27.61
N SER A 393 -7.33 -36.60 26.61
CA SER A 393 -8.20 -35.98 25.60
C SER A 393 -9.50 -35.47 26.22
N VAL A 394 -9.80 -34.19 25.99
CA VAL A 394 -11.09 -33.57 26.33
C VAL A 394 -11.93 -33.44 25.05
N VAL A 395 -13.16 -33.91 25.07
CA VAL A 395 -14.09 -33.85 23.94
C VAL A 395 -15.30 -33.03 24.34
N MET A 396 -15.48 -31.85 23.73
CA MET A 396 -16.57 -30.94 24.07
C MET A 396 -17.94 -31.47 23.57
N PRO A 397 -19.07 -31.03 24.15
CA PRO A 397 -20.40 -31.39 23.63
C PRO A 397 -20.53 -31.06 22.13
N GLY A 398 -20.99 -32.03 21.35
CA GLY A 398 -21.14 -31.94 19.89
C GLY A 398 -19.85 -32.15 19.09
N GLU A 399 -18.69 -32.22 19.74
CA GLU A 399 -17.41 -32.45 19.06
C GLU A 399 -17.26 -33.91 18.63
N THR A 400 -16.57 -34.13 17.50
CA THR A 400 -16.21 -35.48 17.02
C THR A 400 -14.74 -35.77 17.26
N TRP A 401 -14.48 -36.71 18.16
CA TRP A 401 -13.16 -37.25 18.41
C TRP A 401 -12.75 -38.24 17.31
N SER A 402 -11.45 -38.31 17.02
CA SER A 402 -10.88 -39.15 15.96
C SER A 402 -9.58 -39.77 16.44
N PHE A 403 -9.49 -41.09 16.35
CA PHE A 403 -8.32 -41.86 16.77
C PHE A 403 -7.12 -41.50 15.92
N ASN A 404 -7.28 -41.48 14.59
CA ASN A 404 -6.20 -41.12 13.68
C ASN A 404 -5.75 -39.67 13.89
N ARG A 405 -6.66 -38.69 14.01
CA ARG A 405 -6.25 -37.31 14.28
C ARG A 405 -5.45 -37.16 15.57
N ARG A 406 -5.76 -37.96 16.60
CA ARG A 406 -5.08 -37.88 17.90
C ARG A 406 -3.74 -38.61 17.92
N VAL A 407 -3.66 -39.78 17.29
CA VAL A 407 -2.46 -40.63 17.30
C VAL A 407 -1.50 -40.29 16.15
N GLY A 408 -1.98 -39.81 15.01
CA GLY A 408 -1.18 -39.54 13.82
C GLY A 408 -0.81 -40.81 13.04
N GLU A 409 0.00 -40.65 12.01
CA GLU A 409 0.55 -41.76 11.24
C GLU A 409 1.49 -42.61 12.10
N ARG A 410 1.46 -43.93 11.93
CA ARG A 410 2.23 -44.87 12.80
C ARG A 410 3.64 -45.05 12.25
N THR A 411 4.42 -43.98 12.19
CA THR A 411 5.79 -44.02 11.68
C THR A 411 6.83 -44.16 12.80
N PRO A 412 8.08 -44.55 12.47
CA PRO A 412 9.20 -44.49 13.41
C PRO A 412 9.42 -43.11 14.04
N GLU A 413 9.24 -42.03 13.28
CA GLU A 413 9.37 -40.65 13.75
C GLU A 413 8.30 -40.30 14.79
N ASN A 414 7.11 -40.90 14.69
CA ASN A 414 6.06 -40.80 15.69
C ASN A 414 6.20 -41.85 16.82
N GLY A 415 7.34 -42.54 16.89
CA GLY A 415 7.70 -43.44 17.97
C GLY A 415 7.19 -44.89 17.84
N PHE A 416 6.54 -45.23 16.72
CA PHE A 416 6.04 -46.57 16.45
C PHE A 416 7.13 -47.48 15.87
N VAL A 417 6.94 -48.79 16.00
CA VAL A 417 7.82 -49.81 15.43
C VAL A 417 7.02 -50.83 14.64
N ASP A 418 7.72 -51.59 13.81
CA ASP A 418 7.15 -52.70 13.06
C ASP A 418 6.60 -53.76 14.00
N GLY A 419 5.38 -54.18 13.73
CA GLY A 419 4.67 -55.21 14.46
C GLY A 419 3.80 -56.03 13.53
N ILE A 420 3.19 -57.08 14.07
CA ILE A 420 2.25 -57.89 13.29
C ILE A 420 0.95 -57.09 13.09
N MET A 421 0.54 -56.95 11.84
CA MET A 421 -0.73 -56.39 11.37
C MET A 421 -1.45 -57.38 10.47
N ILE A 422 -2.75 -57.16 10.28
CA ILE A 422 -3.59 -57.96 9.39
C ILE A 422 -3.76 -57.15 8.10
N TYR A 423 -3.46 -57.76 6.96
CA TYR A 423 -3.60 -57.16 5.63
C TYR A 423 -4.12 -58.22 4.67
N ASP A 424 -5.26 -57.97 4.01
CA ASP A 424 -5.92 -58.92 3.10
C ASP A 424 -5.98 -60.35 3.67
N ASP A 425 -6.51 -60.49 4.89
CA ASP A 425 -6.69 -61.77 5.61
C ASP A 425 -5.41 -62.52 6.03
N GLU A 426 -4.26 -61.87 5.94
CA GLU A 426 -2.95 -62.44 6.31
C GLU A 426 -2.22 -61.59 7.36
N PHE A 427 -1.42 -62.24 8.21
CA PHE A 427 -0.50 -61.54 9.10
C PHE A 427 0.74 -61.05 8.34
N ARG A 428 1.02 -59.74 8.43
CA ARG A 428 2.21 -59.10 7.85
C ARG A 428 2.90 -58.18 8.87
N LYS A 429 4.20 -57.98 8.71
CA LYS A 429 4.93 -56.98 9.52
C LYS A 429 4.75 -55.60 8.92
N ALA A 430 4.30 -54.65 9.73
CA ALA A 430 4.21 -53.25 9.33
C ALA A 430 4.20 -52.31 10.55
N PRO A 431 4.52 -51.02 10.37
CA PRO A 431 4.56 -50.04 11.45
C PRO A 431 3.22 -49.92 12.20
N GLY A 432 3.25 -49.93 13.53
CA GLY A 432 2.05 -49.75 14.36
C GLY A 432 1.25 -51.01 14.64
N GLY A 433 1.81 -52.20 14.36
CA GLY A 433 1.18 -53.46 14.75
C GLY A 433 0.82 -53.52 16.24
N GLY A 434 -0.41 -53.93 16.54
CA GLY A 434 -0.99 -53.96 17.88
C GLY A 434 -1.86 -52.76 18.28
N VAL A 435 -1.82 -51.63 17.53
CA VAL A 435 -2.59 -50.42 17.87
C VAL A 435 -4.11 -50.63 17.84
N SER A 436 -4.63 -51.58 17.05
CA SER A 436 -6.06 -51.93 17.04
C SER A 436 -6.57 -52.41 18.40
N ALA A 437 -5.70 -52.88 19.32
CA ALA A 437 -6.10 -53.16 20.70
C ALA A 437 -6.57 -51.88 21.42
N VAL A 438 -5.88 -50.76 21.20
CA VAL A 438 -6.27 -49.46 21.76
C VAL A 438 -7.55 -48.95 21.12
N ALA A 439 -7.68 -49.04 19.79
CA ALA A 439 -8.90 -48.66 19.08
C ALA A 439 -10.11 -49.48 19.57
N THR A 440 -9.98 -50.81 19.67
CA THR A 440 -11.03 -51.69 20.20
C THR A 440 -11.37 -51.36 21.65
N THR A 441 -10.39 -50.99 22.47
CA THR A 441 -10.63 -50.58 23.86
C THR A 441 -11.41 -49.27 23.92
N ILE A 442 -11.08 -48.28 23.08
CA ILE A 442 -11.86 -47.04 22.97
C ILE A 442 -13.27 -47.33 22.48
N TYR A 443 -13.43 -48.19 21.47
CA TYR A 443 -14.74 -48.54 20.92
C TYR A 443 -15.67 -49.16 21.98
N ASN A 444 -15.15 -50.03 22.83
CA ASN A 444 -15.94 -50.61 23.91
C ASN A 444 -16.17 -49.61 25.06
N ALA A 445 -15.19 -48.77 25.39
CA ALA A 445 -15.38 -47.73 26.40
C ALA A 445 -16.42 -46.69 25.95
N LEU A 446 -16.38 -46.22 24.69
CA LEU A 446 -17.38 -45.30 24.14
C LEU A 446 -18.75 -45.98 24.01
N TRP A 447 -18.79 -47.30 23.73
CA TRP A 447 -20.03 -48.08 23.71
C TRP A 447 -20.73 -48.02 25.07
N PHE A 448 -20.01 -48.26 26.15
CA PHE A 448 -20.61 -48.21 27.48
C PHE A 448 -20.79 -46.77 28.02
N ALA A 449 -20.07 -45.79 27.49
CA ALA A 449 -20.29 -44.38 27.83
C ALA A 449 -21.61 -43.82 27.25
N GLY A 450 -22.28 -44.55 26.36
CA GLY A 450 -23.55 -44.12 25.76
C GLY A 450 -23.39 -43.04 24.68
N VAL A 451 -22.17 -42.78 24.19
CA VAL A 451 -21.89 -41.78 23.15
C VAL A 451 -22.00 -42.38 21.75
N LYS A 452 -22.23 -41.52 20.74
CA LYS A 452 -22.52 -41.94 19.37
C LYS A 452 -21.27 -42.31 18.56
N PRO A 453 -21.06 -43.58 18.16
CA PRO A 453 -20.05 -43.92 17.15
C PRO A 453 -20.40 -43.28 15.79
N VAL A 454 -19.37 -42.84 15.06
CA VAL A 454 -19.49 -42.17 13.75
C VAL A 454 -18.80 -42.98 12.66
N GLU A 455 -17.62 -43.52 12.97
CA GLU A 455 -16.83 -44.34 12.06
C GLU A 455 -16.16 -45.42 12.89
N HIS A 456 -16.30 -46.67 12.46
CA HIS A 456 -15.62 -47.83 13.02
C HIS A 456 -15.71 -48.98 12.01
N GLY A 457 -14.76 -49.90 12.07
CA GLY A 457 -14.77 -51.13 11.28
C GLY A 457 -14.14 -52.25 12.08
N ALA A 458 -14.70 -53.45 11.98
CA ALA A 458 -14.10 -54.66 12.52
C ALA A 458 -12.87 -55.08 11.69
N HIS A 459 -12.06 -56.00 12.22
CA HIS A 459 -11.11 -56.72 11.37
C HIS A 459 -11.89 -57.63 10.41
N SER A 460 -11.25 -58.08 9.33
CA SER A 460 -11.88 -58.99 8.37
C SER A 460 -12.25 -60.33 9.04
N PHE A 461 -11.34 -60.92 9.80
CA PHE A 461 -11.62 -62.11 10.62
C PHE A 461 -11.69 -61.78 12.12
N TYR A 462 -12.40 -62.62 12.87
CA TYR A 462 -12.56 -62.45 14.31
C TYR A 462 -11.26 -62.72 15.08
N ILE A 463 -11.00 -61.90 16.09
CA ILE A 463 -9.85 -62.02 16.99
C ILE A 463 -10.37 -62.33 18.40
N GLU A 464 -10.00 -63.50 18.91
CA GLU A 464 -10.61 -64.14 20.07
C GLU A 464 -10.47 -63.38 21.39
N ARG A 465 -9.51 -62.44 21.48
CA ARG A 465 -9.31 -61.59 22.66
C ARG A 465 -10.33 -60.44 22.76
N TYR A 466 -11.12 -60.18 21.71
CA TYR A 466 -12.10 -59.10 21.69
C TYR A 466 -13.52 -59.65 21.81
N PRO A 467 -14.49 -58.87 22.31
CA PRO A 467 -15.88 -59.31 22.29
C PRO A 467 -16.39 -59.41 20.84
N GLU A 468 -16.99 -60.54 20.49
CA GLU A 468 -17.61 -60.77 19.17
C GLU A 468 -18.55 -59.62 18.77
N GLY A 469 -18.34 -59.07 17.58
CA GLY A 469 -19.16 -57.98 17.04
C GLY A 469 -18.94 -56.62 17.69
N ARG A 470 -17.97 -56.49 18.62
CA ARG A 470 -17.60 -55.23 19.25
C ARG A 470 -16.09 -55.02 19.28
N GLU A 471 -15.57 -54.73 18.11
CA GLU A 471 -14.19 -54.31 17.94
C GLU A 471 -14.07 -53.16 16.95
N ALA A 472 -12.90 -52.54 16.97
CA ALA A 472 -12.54 -51.50 16.01
C ALA A 472 -11.08 -51.67 15.61
N THR A 473 -10.84 -51.63 14.30
CA THR A 473 -9.51 -51.47 13.71
C THR A 473 -9.36 -50.06 13.14
N VAL A 474 -8.11 -49.68 12.87
CA VAL A 474 -7.75 -48.37 12.33
C VAL A 474 -6.64 -48.53 11.31
N ALA A 475 -6.72 -47.78 10.23
CA ALA A 475 -5.71 -47.71 9.19
C ALA A 475 -5.55 -46.24 8.78
N TRP A 476 -4.32 -45.72 8.89
CA TRP A 476 -4.06 -44.33 8.56
C TRP A 476 -4.42 -44.05 7.09
N GLY A 477 -5.22 -43.01 6.87
CA GLY A 477 -5.67 -42.60 5.53
C GLY A 477 -6.90 -43.33 4.98
N SER A 478 -7.31 -44.48 5.54
CA SER A 478 -8.42 -45.29 4.99
C SER A 478 -9.52 -45.67 5.98
N LEU A 479 -9.21 -45.90 7.26
CA LEU A 479 -10.20 -46.25 8.29
C LEU A 479 -9.86 -45.63 9.64
N ASP A 480 -10.83 -44.93 10.23
CA ASP A 480 -10.70 -44.30 11.54
C ASP A 480 -11.72 -44.84 12.55
N LEU A 481 -11.40 -44.66 13.84
CA LEU A 481 -12.36 -44.79 14.92
C LEU A 481 -12.77 -43.40 15.38
N ARG A 482 -14.03 -43.06 15.15
CA ARG A 482 -14.59 -41.74 15.46
C ARG A 482 -15.89 -41.86 16.22
N PHE A 483 -16.10 -40.94 17.14
CA PHE A 483 -17.38 -40.79 17.84
C PHE A 483 -17.69 -39.31 18.08
N THR A 484 -18.97 -38.99 18.14
CA THR A 484 -19.45 -37.65 18.53
C THR A 484 -19.85 -37.68 20.00
N ASN A 485 -19.40 -36.69 20.76
CA ASN A 485 -19.88 -36.49 22.12
C ASN A 485 -21.29 -35.88 22.11
N ASP A 486 -22.31 -36.73 22.13
CA ASP A 486 -23.73 -36.33 22.20
C ASP A 486 -24.31 -36.42 23.64
N SER A 487 -23.44 -36.45 24.66
CA SER A 487 -23.82 -36.56 26.07
C SER A 487 -24.37 -35.26 26.67
N GLY A 488 -24.07 -34.11 26.04
CA GLY A 488 -24.43 -32.77 26.54
C GLY A 488 -23.41 -32.16 27.51
N HIS A 489 -22.43 -32.94 27.98
CA HIS A 489 -21.34 -32.49 28.85
C HIS A 489 -19.97 -32.84 28.22
N ALA A 490 -18.89 -32.24 28.70
CA ALA A 490 -17.57 -32.62 28.21
C ALA A 490 -17.23 -34.05 28.62
N LEU A 491 -16.37 -34.70 27.84
CA LEU A 491 -15.80 -36.01 28.15
C LEU A 491 -14.30 -35.88 28.32
N TYR A 492 -13.75 -36.59 29.30
CA TYR A 492 -12.32 -36.79 29.48
C TYR A 492 -11.99 -38.26 29.24
N ILE A 493 -11.01 -38.52 28.39
CA ILE A 493 -10.52 -39.87 28.09
C ILE A 493 -9.25 -40.10 28.92
N GLN A 494 -9.35 -41.01 29.87
CA GLN A 494 -8.19 -41.59 30.56
C GLN A 494 -7.78 -42.86 29.82
N ALA A 495 -6.51 -42.97 29.48
CA ALA A 495 -5.95 -44.16 28.85
C ALA A 495 -4.67 -44.58 29.58
N GLU A 496 -4.57 -45.87 29.90
CA GLU A 496 -3.46 -46.47 30.61
C GLU A 496 -3.14 -47.84 29.99
N SER A 497 -1.87 -48.23 29.99
CA SER A 497 -1.43 -49.55 29.53
C SER A 497 -0.35 -50.14 30.42
N THR A 498 -0.36 -51.46 30.51
CA THR A 498 0.72 -52.29 31.05
C THR A 498 1.35 -53.10 29.93
N ASP A 499 2.29 -53.98 30.27
CA ASP A 499 2.91 -54.89 29.30
C ASP A 499 1.95 -55.96 28.73
N HIS A 500 0.75 -56.11 29.31
CA HIS A 500 -0.21 -57.17 28.99
C HIS A 500 -1.66 -56.67 28.90
N SER A 501 -1.92 -55.36 29.07
CA SER A 501 -3.28 -54.82 29.01
C SER A 501 -3.32 -53.35 28.65
N VAL A 502 -4.46 -52.91 28.13
CA VAL A 502 -4.80 -51.49 27.94
C VAL A 502 -6.19 -51.25 28.52
N THR A 503 -6.32 -50.18 29.30
CA THR A 503 -7.57 -49.75 29.94
C THR A 503 -7.90 -48.34 29.52
N ILE A 504 -9.16 -48.12 29.12
CA ILE A 504 -9.65 -46.79 28.74
C ILE A 504 -10.93 -46.50 29.50
N SER A 505 -10.95 -45.34 30.15
CA SER A 505 -12.09 -44.84 30.91
C SER A 505 -12.58 -43.51 30.34
N PHE A 506 -13.90 -43.37 30.25
CA PHE A 506 -14.55 -42.10 29.95
C PHE A 506 -15.05 -41.49 31.26
N LEU A 507 -14.65 -40.26 31.52
CA LEU A 507 -15.13 -39.45 32.64
C LEU A 507 -15.97 -38.29 32.10
N GLY A 508 -17.09 -37.98 32.76
CA GLY A 508 -18.08 -37.03 32.28
C GLY A 508 -19.33 -37.00 33.14
N THR A 509 -20.49 -36.80 32.51
CA THR A 509 -21.82 -36.94 33.12
C THR A 509 -22.62 -37.88 32.25
N ARG A 510 -23.21 -38.93 32.84
CA ARG A 510 -24.00 -39.90 32.07
C ARG A 510 -25.29 -39.29 31.55
N LYS A 511 -25.64 -39.65 30.31
CA LYS A 511 -26.92 -39.33 29.67
C LYS A 511 -28.00 -40.39 29.92
N TYR A 512 -27.57 -41.62 30.19
CA TYR A 512 -28.41 -42.78 30.45
C TYR A 512 -27.91 -43.46 31.73
N ASP A 513 -28.82 -44.02 32.51
CA ASP A 513 -28.48 -44.70 33.77
C ASP A 513 -27.56 -45.92 33.52
N GLU A 514 -27.85 -46.68 32.46
CA GLU A 514 -27.10 -47.86 32.06
C GLU A 514 -27.09 -48.07 30.54
N ILE A 515 -25.96 -48.57 30.03
CA ILE A 515 -25.83 -49.05 28.66
C ILE A 515 -25.48 -50.54 28.69
N GLY A 516 -26.39 -51.37 28.19
CA GLY A 516 -26.23 -52.81 28.06
C GLY A 516 -25.67 -53.24 26.69
N SER A 517 -25.26 -54.50 26.61
CA SER A 517 -24.81 -55.14 25.38
C SER A 517 -25.36 -56.57 25.31
N GLU A 518 -26.28 -56.82 24.37
CA GLU A 518 -26.89 -58.14 24.18
C GLU A 518 -26.41 -58.74 22.85
N LYS A 519 -25.64 -59.83 22.91
CA LYS A 519 -25.10 -60.52 21.73
C LYS A 519 -26.09 -61.57 21.24
N GLY A 520 -26.36 -61.59 19.94
CA GLY A 520 -27.09 -62.68 19.27
C GLY A 520 -26.24 -63.95 19.07
N PRO A 521 -26.86 -65.01 18.53
CA PRO A 521 -26.12 -66.20 18.09
C PRO A 521 -25.19 -65.87 16.91
N ARG A 522 -24.14 -66.68 16.73
CA ARG A 522 -23.38 -66.70 15.46
C ARG A 522 -24.28 -67.25 14.36
N THR A 523 -24.22 -66.68 13.18
CA THR A 523 -24.97 -67.09 11.99
C THR A 523 -24.03 -67.16 10.79
N ASN A 524 -24.44 -67.78 9.68
CA ASN A 524 -23.63 -67.88 8.45
C ASN A 524 -22.20 -68.42 8.70
N LEU A 525 -22.07 -69.48 9.50
CA LEU A 525 -20.78 -70.09 9.82
C LEU A 525 -20.07 -70.59 8.55
N LYS A 526 -18.80 -70.21 8.39
CA LYS A 526 -17.94 -70.62 7.28
C LYS A 526 -16.64 -71.22 7.82
N GLN A 527 -16.30 -72.41 7.38
CA GLN A 527 -15.08 -73.09 7.82
C GLN A 527 -13.84 -72.49 7.13
N PRO A 528 -12.69 -72.44 7.82
CA PRO A 528 -11.43 -71.99 7.25
C PRO A 528 -10.83 -73.04 6.31
N GLU A 529 -10.04 -72.57 5.35
CA GLU A 529 -9.25 -73.39 4.45
C GLU A 529 -7.79 -73.46 4.92
N ARG A 530 -7.02 -74.40 4.37
CA ARG A 530 -5.58 -74.52 4.62
C ARG A 530 -4.80 -74.01 3.42
N LYS A 531 -3.86 -73.09 3.66
CA LYS A 531 -2.98 -72.49 2.67
C LYS A 531 -1.50 -72.72 3.04
N VAL A 532 -0.70 -73.01 2.03
CA VAL A 532 0.76 -73.14 2.17
C VAL A 532 1.39 -71.95 1.46
N LEU A 533 2.20 -71.18 2.19
CA LEU A 533 2.90 -70.02 1.67
C LEU A 533 4.41 -70.21 1.86
N SER A 534 5.19 -69.73 0.89
CA SER A 534 6.65 -69.78 0.93
C SER A 534 7.24 -68.37 0.89
N GLY A 535 8.33 -68.15 1.62
CA GLY A 535 9.12 -66.92 1.59
C GLY A 535 9.29 -66.23 2.94
N ASP A 536 10.29 -65.34 3.01
CA ASP A 536 10.78 -64.72 4.26
C ASP A 536 9.77 -63.84 5.00
N GLN A 537 8.64 -63.52 4.37
CA GLN A 537 7.56 -62.70 4.94
C GLN A 537 6.36 -63.54 5.40
N CYS A 538 6.41 -64.88 5.29
CA CYS A 538 5.33 -65.74 5.75
C CYS A 538 5.21 -65.69 7.29
N VAL A 539 3.98 -65.52 7.78
CA VAL A 539 3.66 -65.57 9.20
C VAL A 539 2.63 -66.67 9.43
N PRO A 540 2.93 -67.69 10.27
CA PRO A 540 1.98 -68.76 10.55
C PRO A 540 0.66 -68.23 11.12
N GLN A 541 -0.45 -68.83 10.70
CA GLN A 541 -1.80 -68.43 11.11
C GLN A 541 -2.62 -69.66 11.49
N THR A 542 -3.28 -69.61 12.64
CA THR A 542 -4.15 -70.69 13.13
C THR A 542 -5.57 -70.57 12.56
N PRO A 543 -6.24 -71.67 12.20
CA PRO A 543 -7.57 -71.60 11.62
C PRO A 543 -8.63 -71.08 12.61
N LEU A 544 -9.63 -70.34 12.12
CA LEU A 544 -10.84 -69.98 12.86
C LEU A 544 -12.03 -69.81 11.91
N GLU A 545 -13.20 -70.28 12.31
CA GLU A 545 -14.44 -70.11 11.54
C GLU A 545 -14.86 -68.64 11.39
N GLY A 546 -15.35 -68.30 10.19
CA GLY A 546 -16.02 -67.04 9.90
C GLY A 546 -17.50 -67.11 10.27
N PHE A 547 -18.11 -65.97 10.57
CA PHE A 547 -19.52 -65.88 10.97
C PHE A 547 -20.07 -64.45 10.92
N ASP A 548 -21.39 -64.35 10.86
CA ASP A 548 -22.14 -63.13 11.13
C ASP A 548 -22.60 -63.10 12.59
N VAL A 549 -22.48 -61.93 13.23
CA VAL A 549 -23.03 -61.67 14.57
C VAL A 549 -23.73 -60.32 14.60
N THR A 550 -24.82 -60.24 15.35
CA THR A 550 -25.49 -58.97 15.66
C THR A 550 -25.45 -58.72 17.16
N VAL A 551 -25.01 -57.54 17.57
CA VAL A 551 -24.98 -57.09 18.96
C VAL A 551 -25.91 -55.90 19.12
N GLN A 552 -26.82 -55.97 20.10
CA GLN A 552 -27.73 -54.89 20.44
C GLN A 552 -27.10 -54.04 21.55
N ARG A 553 -26.91 -52.75 21.30
CA ARG A 553 -26.63 -51.75 22.35
C ARG A 553 -27.95 -51.31 22.97
N VAL A 554 -28.10 -51.50 24.28
CA VAL A 554 -29.36 -51.29 24.98
C VAL A 554 -29.22 -50.09 25.90
N PHE A 555 -30.09 -49.10 25.75
CA PHE A 555 -30.06 -47.88 26.56
C PHE A 555 -31.17 -47.95 27.60
N VAL A 556 -30.81 -47.80 28.87
CA VAL A 556 -31.75 -47.85 30.00
C VAL A 556 -31.79 -46.48 30.67
N GLN A 557 -33.01 -45.98 30.89
CA GLN A 557 -33.30 -44.77 31.66
C GLN A 557 -34.51 -45.05 32.55
N ASP A 558 -34.42 -44.65 33.83
CA ASP A 558 -35.46 -44.83 34.84
C ASP A 558 -35.93 -46.29 34.94
N GLY A 559 -34.98 -47.24 34.83
CA GLY A 559 -35.23 -48.68 34.86
C GLY A 559 -35.94 -49.26 33.62
N ARG A 560 -36.10 -48.49 32.53
CA ARG A 560 -36.75 -48.93 31.30
C ARG A 560 -35.81 -48.83 30.10
N VAL A 561 -35.94 -49.78 29.16
CA VAL A 561 -35.24 -49.70 27.88
C VAL A 561 -35.86 -48.59 27.03
N VAL A 562 -35.09 -47.54 26.76
CA VAL A 562 -35.53 -46.38 25.97
C VAL A 562 -35.07 -46.45 24.51
N LYS A 563 -34.03 -47.23 24.20
CA LYS A 563 -33.48 -47.36 22.85
C LYS A 563 -32.71 -48.66 22.70
N ARG A 564 -32.73 -49.23 21.49
CA ARG A 564 -31.88 -50.34 21.06
C ARG A 564 -31.21 -49.98 19.74
N GLU A 565 -29.92 -50.26 19.62
CA GLU A 565 -29.16 -50.07 18.38
C GLU A 565 -28.53 -51.40 17.94
N PRO A 566 -28.92 -51.95 16.79
CA PRO A 566 -28.31 -53.16 16.25
C PRO A 566 -26.99 -52.83 15.54
N PHE A 567 -25.94 -53.57 15.87
CA PHE A 567 -24.66 -53.56 15.17
C PHE A 567 -24.42 -54.95 14.58
N ARG A 568 -24.34 -55.04 13.25
CA ARG A 568 -24.04 -56.28 12.54
C ARG A 568 -22.59 -56.28 12.11
N THR A 569 -21.91 -57.40 12.34
CA THR A 569 -20.54 -57.61 11.92
C THR A 569 -20.45 -58.93 11.16
N HIS A 570 -19.77 -58.88 10.03
CA HIS A 570 -19.38 -60.06 9.26
C HIS A 570 -17.91 -60.34 9.55
N TYR A 571 -17.59 -61.60 9.82
CA TYR A 571 -16.23 -62.08 9.94
C TYR A 571 -15.95 -63.14 8.87
N ASP A 572 -14.92 -62.90 8.08
CA ASP A 572 -14.33 -63.90 7.20
C ASP A 572 -13.66 -65.01 8.03
N PRO A 573 -13.60 -66.25 7.51
CA PRO A 573 -12.83 -67.31 8.15
C PRO A 573 -11.34 -66.95 8.13
N ARG A 574 -10.66 -67.21 9.25
CA ARG A 574 -9.21 -67.10 9.32
C ARG A 574 -8.62 -68.41 8.84
N ASP A 575 -8.10 -68.44 7.62
CA ASP A 575 -7.49 -69.65 7.05
C ASP A 575 -6.23 -70.07 7.82
N GLU A 576 -5.93 -71.37 7.85
CA GLU A 576 -4.66 -71.88 8.33
C GLU A 576 -3.55 -71.52 7.34
N ILE A 577 -2.49 -70.83 7.80
CA ILE A 577 -1.29 -70.56 7.00
C ILE A 577 -0.14 -71.37 7.57
N VAL A 578 0.37 -72.29 6.75
CA VAL A 578 1.61 -73.03 7.01
C VAL A 578 2.73 -72.40 6.19
N CYS A 579 3.81 -72.00 6.86
CA CYS A 579 5.01 -71.46 6.22
C CYS A 579 6.02 -72.57 5.95
N GLU A 580 6.46 -72.70 4.70
CA GLU A 580 7.47 -73.66 4.25
C GLU A 580 8.79 -72.99 3.85
#